data_AF-A0A2S0HV02-F1
#
_entry.id   AF-A0A2S0HV02-F1
#
_cell.length_a   1.000
_cell.length_b   1.000
_cell.length_c   1.000
_cell.angle_alpha   90.00
_cell.angle_beta   90.00
_cell.angle_gamma   90.00
#
_symmetry.space_group_name_H-M   'P 1'
#
loop_
_entity.id
_entity.type
_entity.pdbx_description
1 polymer ?
#
loop_
_entity_poly.entity_id
_entity_poly.type
_entity_poly.pdbx_seq_one_letter_code
_entity_poly.pdbx_strand_id
1 'polypeptide(L)'
;MINLYLLIIASLIFTTGIAQCFTNPTVQTDYQADAMAFVLRDIQSDPTDPDFDNPLISASRIVPYIEKLSAIYENPNGEAIVDSIFNEFQIHANYEIGQSLNYSTIYLQVDHAAPWLNAFLTTGVSGNNTLDNLMIGYEFSITSDAPLTNYHWVVIDTNIPALNTPALVDDFLMVSDILGVEASPAGVAERLNYTGIPYVLNGWDVAATDITFDGSLVCFSLYSGDCFAGCLYSKSFCVNVSEDCEVEFFLGNEEHIFDNVLIYPNPARDIINTQVMPNVFHTYSIYNIGGQIIHDSEEISTTINVSSLPSGIYFIEFQTTEGQKHIQKFIKQ
;
A
#
# COMPACT_ATOMS: atom_id res chain seq x y z
N MET A 1 22.71 29.99 -50.65
CA MET A 1 23.71 30.04 -49.56
C MET A 1 23.18 30.96 -48.49
N ILE A 2 22.66 30.42 -47.39
CA ILE A 2 22.65 30.99 -46.04
C ILE A 2 22.41 29.77 -45.13
N ASN A 3 23.45 29.41 -44.38
CA ASN A 3 23.41 28.40 -43.31
C ASN A 3 22.82 29.07 -42.06
N LEU A 4 21.81 28.47 -41.44
CA LEU A 4 21.32 28.88 -40.12
C LEU A 4 21.67 27.76 -39.14
N TYR A 5 22.65 28.04 -38.28
CA TYR A 5 23.08 27.16 -37.20
C TYR A 5 22.00 27.11 -36.11
N LEU A 6 21.52 25.91 -35.78
CA LEU A 6 20.69 25.64 -34.61
C LEU A 6 21.62 25.56 -33.38
N LEU A 7 21.52 26.51 -32.46
CA LEU A 7 22.14 26.42 -31.14
C LEU A 7 21.26 25.54 -30.25
N ILE A 8 21.77 24.37 -29.88
CA ILE A 8 21.20 23.54 -28.82
C ILE A 8 21.77 24.06 -27.49
N ILE A 9 20.93 24.71 -26.69
CA ILE A 9 21.26 25.07 -25.31
C ILE A 9 20.99 23.83 -24.46
N ALA A 10 22.04 23.07 -24.15
CA ALA A 10 21.99 22.04 -23.12
C ALA A 10 22.02 22.73 -21.75
N SER A 11 20.87 22.79 -21.07
CA SER A 11 20.79 23.22 -19.68
C SER A 11 21.34 22.10 -18.78
N LEU A 12 22.56 22.29 -18.28
CA LEU A 12 23.09 21.52 -17.15
C LEU A 12 22.32 21.91 -15.89
N ILE A 13 21.43 21.04 -15.44
CA ILE A 13 20.86 21.12 -14.10
C ILE A 13 21.84 20.41 -13.17
N PHE A 14 22.51 21.16 -12.31
CA PHE A 14 23.20 20.62 -11.16
C PHE A 14 22.15 20.33 -10.08
N THR A 15 21.79 19.07 -9.85
CA THR A 15 21.21 18.63 -8.59
C THR A 15 22.31 18.03 -7.72
N THR A 16 22.33 18.43 -6.47
CA THR A 16 23.17 17.87 -5.42
C THR A 16 22.86 16.38 -5.22
N GLY A 17 23.90 15.59 -4.99
CA GLY A 17 23.89 14.14 -5.11
C GLY A 17 22.86 13.39 -4.26
N ILE A 18 22.06 12.61 -4.96
CA ILE A 18 21.62 11.27 -4.58
C ILE A 18 22.13 10.40 -5.73
N ALA A 19 22.64 9.20 -5.47
CA ALA A 19 22.99 8.30 -6.57
C ALA A 19 21.75 8.12 -7.46
N GLN A 20 21.78 8.64 -8.69
CA GLN A 20 20.67 8.45 -9.63
C GLN A 20 20.85 7.05 -10.20
N CYS A 21 20.05 6.13 -9.69
CA CYS A 21 20.05 4.77 -10.23
C CYS A 21 19.49 4.77 -11.65
N PHE A 22 19.80 3.71 -12.39
CA PHE A 22 19.21 3.51 -13.70
C PHE A 22 17.71 3.23 -13.57
N THR A 23 16.90 3.93 -14.36
CA THR A 23 15.48 3.67 -14.51
C THR A 23 15.23 2.85 -15.78
N ASN A 24 14.73 1.63 -15.63
CA ASN A 24 14.39 0.76 -16.75
C ASN A 24 13.12 1.29 -17.47
N PRO A 25 13.13 1.43 -18.82
CA PRO A 25 11.97 1.93 -19.56
C PRO A 25 10.69 1.10 -19.44
N THR A 26 10.81 -0.23 -19.29
CA THR A 26 9.67 -1.13 -19.06
C THR A 26 9.07 -0.83 -17.69
N VAL A 27 9.90 -0.77 -16.64
CA VAL A 27 9.44 -0.42 -15.29
C VAL A 27 8.82 0.97 -15.25
N GLN A 28 9.44 1.95 -15.91
CA GLN A 28 8.86 3.30 -16.03
C GLN A 28 7.47 3.30 -16.64
N THR A 29 7.21 2.42 -17.61
CA THR A 29 5.93 2.38 -18.32
C THR A 29 4.89 1.62 -17.51
N ASP A 30 5.26 0.43 -17.01
CA ASP A 30 4.33 -0.52 -16.43
C ASP A 30 4.04 -0.22 -14.95
N TYR A 31 4.96 0.44 -14.23
CA TYR A 31 4.86 0.71 -12.79
C TYR A 31 4.71 2.20 -12.46
N GLN A 32 4.39 3.04 -13.45
CA GLN A 32 4.20 4.48 -13.21
C GLN A 32 3.04 4.74 -12.23
N ALA A 33 1.91 4.06 -12.42
CA ALA A 33 0.73 4.18 -11.57
C ALA A 33 1.00 3.61 -10.16
N ASP A 34 1.79 2.55 -10.05
CA ASP A 34 2.23 1.98 -8.79
C ASP A 34 3.08 2.96 -8.00
N ALA A 35 4.07 3.57 -8.66
CA ALA A 35 4.93 4.57 -8.04
C ALA A 35 4.16 5.80 -7.57
N MET A 36 3.12 6.21 -8.30
CA MET A 36 2.20 7.25 -7.83
C MET A 36 1.42 6.81 -6.57
N ALA A 37 0.96 5.55 -6.51
CA ALA A 37 0.28 5.02 -5.33
C ALA A 37 1.20 5.03 -4.10
N PHE A 38 2.48 4.68 -4.26
CA PHE A 38 3.44 4.71 -3.15
C PHE A 38 3.66 6.13 -2.62
N VAL A 39 3.86 7.10 -3.52
CA VAL A 39 3.96 8.51 -3.12
C VAL A 39 2.71 8.97 -2.39
N LEU A 40 1.52 8.58 -2.88
CA LEU A 40 0.27 8.97 -2.26
C LEU A 40 0.10 8.36 -0.86
N ARG A 41 0.57 7.13 -0.63
CA ARG A 41 0.58 6.51 0.71
C ARG A 41 1.44 7.32 1.68
N ASP A 42 2.66 7.65 1.27
CA ASP A 42 3.58 8.46 2.06
C ASP A 42 2.90 9.78 2.47
N ILE A 43 2.39 10.54 1.48
CA ILE A 43 1.72 11.81 1.69
C ILE A 43 0.53 11.66 2.66
N GLN A 44 -0.37 10.71 2.41
CA GLN A 44 -1.60 10.56 3.22
C GLN A 44 -1.34 9.96 4.61
N SER A 45 -0.19 9.29 4.81
CA SER A 45 0.21 8.74 6.10
C SER A 45 0.85 9.77 7.04
N ASP A 46 1.36 10.88 6.50
CA ASP A 46 2.05 11.94 7.25
C ASP A 46 1.44 13.32 6.97
N PRO A 47 0.60 13.85 7.87
CA PRO A 47 0.06 15.21 7.78
C PRO A 47 1.11 16.34 7.76
N THR A 48 2.38 16.03 8.01
CA THR A 48 3.50 16.97 7.94
C THR A 48 4.28 16.89 6.63
N ASP A 49 3.91 15.99 5.72
CA ASP A 49 4.52 15.89 4.39
C ASP A 49 4.34 17.23 3.64
N PRO A 50 5.41 17.78 3.02
CA PRO A 50 5.33 19.05 2.31
C PRO A 50 4.35 19.06 1.13
N ASP A 51 4.00 17.88 0.59
CA ASP A 51 3.03 17.70 -0.49
C ASP A 51 1.63 17.33 0.02
N PHE A 52 1.36 17.38 1.34
CA PHE A 52 0.06 17.02 1.93
C PHE A 52 -1.12 17.78 1.29
N ASP A 53 -0.96 19.09 1.13
CA ASP A 53 -1.95 19.98 0.51
C ASP A 53 -1.71 20.17 -1.01
N ASN A 54 -0.91 19.31 -1.64
CA ASN A 54 -0.66 19.35 -3.08
C ASN A 54 -1.52 18.28 -3.80
N PRO A 55 -2.44 18.68 -4.69
CA PRO A 55 -3.27 17.73 -5.42
C PRO A 55 -2.49 16.84 -6.41
N LEU A 56 -1.39 17.37 -6.97
CA LEU A 56 -0.64 16.71 -8.03
C LEU A 56 0.69 16.15 -7.52
N ILE A 57 0.92 14.87 -7.81
CA ILE A 57 2.17 14.19 -7.47
C ILE A 57 3.29 14.66 -8.41
N SER A 58 4.38 15.17 -7.83
CA SER A 58 5.54 15.60 -8.60
C SER A 58 6.34 14.42 -9.14
N ALA A 59 6.86 14.55 -10.37
CA ALA A 59 7.69 13.51 -10.97
C ALA A 59 8.94 13.16 -10.12
N SER A 60 9.49 14.14 -9.38
CA SER A 60 10.62 13.93 -8.48
C SER A 60 10.32 12.97 -7.32
N ARG A 61 9.06 12.86 -6.86
CA ARG A 61 8.67 11.91 -5.81
C ARG A 61 8.51 10.49 -6.35
N ILE A 62 8.18 10.35 -7.63
CA ILE A 62 7.96 9.07 -8.31
C ILE A 62 9.30 8.37 -8.62
N VAL A 63 10.30 9.15 -9.05
CA VAL A 63 11.59 8.63 -9.54
C VAL A 63 12.27 7.64 -8.57
N PRO A 64 12.39 7.90 -7.26
CA PRO A 64 13.05 6.97 -6.34
C PRO A 64 12.40 5.57 -6.27
N TYR A 65 11.07 5.48 -6.38
CA TYR A 65 10.39 4.18 -6.42
C TYR A 65 10.65 3.44 -7.72
N ILE A 66 10.62 4.16 -8.85
CA ILE A 66 10.93 3.59 -10.15
C ILE A 66 12.39 3.11 -10.21
N GLU A 67 13.32 3.86 -9.63
CA GLU A 67 14.72 3.47 -9.50
C GLU A 67 14.88 2.16 -8.71
N LYS A 68 14.23 2.05 -7.53
CA LYS A 68 14.26 0.83 -6.73
C LYS A 68 13.63 -0.37 -7.46
N LEU A 69 12.46 -0.18 -8.08
CA LEU A 69 11.82 -1.25 -8.86
C LEU A 69 12.66 -1.65 -10.07
N SER A 70 13.32 -0.69 -10.73
CA SER A 70 14.24 -0.96 -11.84
C SER A 70 15.44 -1.79 -11.39
N ALA A 71 16.01 -1.48 -10.24
CA ALA A 71 17.13 -2.24 -9.67
C ALA A 71 16.76 -3.72 -9.46
N ILE A 72 15.57 -3.98 -8.91
CA ILE A 72 15.07 -5.34 -8.72
C ILE A 72 14.82 -6.00 -10.07
N TYR A 73 14.15 -5.31 -11.00
CA TYR A 73 13.79 -5.82 -12.32
C TYR A 73 14.99 -6.22 -13.18
N GLU A 74 16.11 -5.49 -13.11
CA GLU A 74 17.35 -5.85 -13.82
C GLU A 74 17.92 -7.21 -13.39
N ASN A 75 17.49 -7.72 -12.23
CA ASN A 75 17.81 -9.05 -11.73
C ASN A 75 19.31 -9.38 -11.80
N PRO A 76 20.20 -8.56 -11.19
CA PRO A 76 21.65 -8.68 -11.38
C PRO A 76 22.23 -10.04 -10.93
N ASN A 77 21.54 -10.73 -10.03
CA ASN A 77 21.93 -12.04 -9.49
C ASN A 77 21.25 -13.23 -10.21
N GLY A 78 20.33 -12.98 -11.15
CA GLY A 78 19.62 -14.02 -11.90
C GLY A 78 18.66 -14.85 -11.05
N GLU A 79 18.00 -14.23 -10.08
CA GLU A 79 17.04 -14.87 -9.19
C GLU A 79 15.74 -15.18 -9.92
N ALA A 80 15.35 -16.45 -9.96
CA ALA A 80 14.14 -16.89 -10.67
C ALA A 80 12.85 -16.23 -10.13
N ILE A 81 12.84 -15.86 -8.85
CA ILE A 81 11.66 -15.24 -8.24
C ILE A 81 11.36 -13.85 -8.81
N VAL A 82 12.39 -13.10 -9.24
CA VAL A 82 12.19 -11.78 -9.86
C VAL A 82 11.41 -11.92 -11.15
N ASP A 83 11.78 -12.89 -11.98
CA ASP A 83 11.09 -13.15 -13.24
C ASP A 83 9.61 -13.49 -12.98
N SER A 84 9.33 -14.29 -11.94
CA SER A 84 7.95 -14.58 -11.53
C SER A 84 7.19 -13.34 -11.04
N ILE A 85 7.80 -12.48 -10.21
CA ILE A 85 7.16 -11.26 -9.68
C ILE A 85 6.67 -10.36 -10.82
N PHE A 86 7.55 -10.04 -11.77
CA PHE A 86 7.25 -9.04 -12.80
C PHE A 86 6.52 -9.61 -14.01
N ASN A 87 6.81 -10.85 -14.43
CA ASN A 87 6.28 -11.40 -15.69
C ASN A 87 5.14 -12.40 -15.50
N GLU A 88 5.19 -13.23 -14.46
CA GLU A 88 4.17 -14.28 -14.23
C GLU A 88 3.02 -13.75 -13.38
N PHE A 89 3.36 -13.25 -12.19
CA PHE A 89 2.40 -12.74 -11.22
C PHE A 89 1.96 -11.31 -11.53
N GLN A 90 2.80 -10.52 -12.22
CA GLN A 90 2.52 -9.12 -12.54
C GLN A 90 2.03 -8.36 -11.29
N ILE A 91 2.81 -8.43 -10.21
CA ILE A 91 2.41 -7.87 -8.92
C ILE A 91 2.40 -6.34 -9.04
N HIS A 92 1.24 -5.73 -8.80
CA HIS A 92 1.04 -4.29 -8.77
C HIS A 92 0.60 -3.80 -7.38
N ALA A 93 0.83 -2.51 -7.12
CA ALA A 93 0.37 -1.78 -5.96
C ALA A 93 -1.15 -1.83 -5.82
N ASN A 94 -1.61 -2.02 -4.59
CA ASN A 94 -3.02 -1.98 -4.26
C ASN A 94 -3.45 -0.59 -3.79
N TYR A 95 -4.58 -0.09 -4.25
CA TYR A 95 -5.07 1.21 -3.75
C TYR A 95 -5.88 1.08 -2.45
N GLU A 96 -6.28 -0.14 -2.06
CA GLU A 96 -7.17 -0.38 -0.92
C GLU A 96 -6.54 -1.19 0.21
N ILE A 97 -5.77 -2.24 -0.09
CA ILE A 97 -5.16 -3.12 0.91
C ILE A 97 -4.11 -2.37 1.74
N GLY A 98 -4.13 -2.58 3.06
CA GLY A 98 -3.21 -1.98 4.03
C GLY A 98 -3.60 -0.55 4.37
N GLN A 99 -3.49 0.36 3.40
CA GLN A 99 -3.93 1.74 3.51
C GLN A 99 -4.80 2.08 2.31
N SER A 100 -6.11 2.29 2.56
CA SER A 100 -7.02 2.72 1.50
C SER A 100 -6.75 4.18 1.15
N LEU A 101 -6.31 4.39 -0.08
CA LEU A 101 -5.92 5.69 -0.61
C LEU A 101 -7.15 6.50 -0.99
N ASN A 102 -7.16 7.79 -0.65
CA ASN A 102 -8.16 8.70 -1.17
C ASN A 102 -7.68 9.27 -2.49
N TYR A 103 -8.24 8.77 -3.58
CA TYR A 103 -7.82 9.13 -4.93
C TYR A 103 -9.00 9.11 -5.89
N SER A 104 -8.92 9.90 -6.96
CA SER A 104 -9.89 9.99 -8.06
C SER A 104 -11.31 10.48 -7.78
N THR A 105 -11.92 10.16 -6.63
CA THR A 105 -13.34 10.42 -6.37
C THR A 105 -13.55 11.42 -5.23
N ILE A 106 -14.49 12.34 -5.42
CA ILE A 106 -14.97 13.28 -4.40
C ILE A 106 -16.51 13.26 -4.35
N TYR A 107 -17.05 13.23 -3.13
CA TYR A 107 -18.47 13.42 -2.86
C TYR A 107 -18.72 14.88 -2.47
N LEU A 108 -19.64 15.53 -3.16
CA LEU A 108 -20.10 16.87 -2.86
C LEU A 108 -21.51 16.81 -2.28
N GLN A 109 -21.69 17.37 -1.09
CA GLN A 109 -23.00 17.62 -0.51
C GLN A 109 -23.48 19.00 -0.98
N VAL A 110 -24.36 19.05 -1.98
CA VAL A 110 -24.83 20.33 -2.58
C VAL A 110 -26.23 20.67 -2.11
N ASP A 111 -26.45 21.87 -1.58
CA ASP A 111 -27.77 22.36 -1.18
C ASP A 111 -28.76 22.28 -2.37
N HIS A 112 -29.96 21.74 -2.14
CA HIS A 112 -31.01 21.68 -3.16
C HIS A 112 -31.46 23.09 -3.61
N ALA A 113 -31.29 24.11 -2.76
CA ALA A 113 -31.58 25.50 -3.12
C ALA A 113 -30.48 26.16 -3.97
N ALA A 114 -29.35 25.48 -4.23
CA ALA A 114 -28.25 26.03 -5.02
C ALA A 114 -28.74 26.41 -6.43
N PRO A 115 -28.62 27.69 -6.84
CA PRO A 115 -29.18 28.17 -8.11
C PRO A 115 -28.52 27.53 -9.34
N TRP A 116 -27.33 26.97 -9.16
CA TRP A 116 -26.51 26.37 -10.20
C TRP A 116 -26.65 24.84 -10.29
N LEU A 117 -27.28 24.17 -9.31
CA LEU A 117 -27.30 22.70 -9.20
C LEU A 117 -27.89 22.02 -10.44
N ASN A 118 -29.04 22.49 -10.95
CA ASN A 118 -29.67 21.86 -12.10
C ASN A 118 -28.81 21.98 -13.38
N ALA A 119 -28.14 23.13 -13.58
CA ALA A 119 -27.22 23.29 -14.70
C ALA A 119 -26.00 22.37 -14.55
N PHE A 120 -25.45 22.30 -13.33
CA PHE A 120 -24.33 21.43 -13.00
C PHE A 120 -24.64 19.95 -13.26
N LEU A 121 -25.74 19.42 -12.73
CA LEU A 121 -26.14 18.02 -12.93
C LEU A 121 -26.44 17.66 -14.39
N THR A 122 -26.94 18.62 -15.19
CA THR A 122 -27.35 18.33 -16.58
C THR A 122 -26.25 18.56 -17.60
N THR A 123 -25.28 19.43 -17.31
CA THR A 123 -24.26 19.85 -18.29
C THR A 123 -22.83 19.64 -17.82
N GLY A 124 -22.62 19.37 -16.53
CA GLY A 124 -21.29 19.38 -15.89
C GLY A 124 -20.75 20.79 -15.63
N VAL A 125 -21.51 21.84 -15.97
CA VAL A 125 -21.09 23.25 -15.81
C VAL A 125 -22.11 23.97 -14.92
N SER A 126 -21.63 24.56 -13.83
CA SER A 126 -22.46 25.21 -12.82
C SER A 126 -22.71 26.69 -13.15
N GLY A 127 -21.78 27.35 -13.85
CA GLY A 127 -21.74 28.81 -14.00
C GLY A 127 -21.14 29.52 -12.77
N ASN A 128 -20.74 28.78 -11.74
CA ASN A 128 -19.90 29.27 -10.66
C ASN A 128 -18.43 29.09 -11.07
N ASN A 129 -17.73 30.20 -11.31
CA ASN A 129 -16.35 30.18 -11.81
C ASN A 129 -15.39 29.35 -10.94
N THR A 130 -15.56 29.35 -9.61
CA THR A 130 -14.67 28.58 -8.72
C THR A 130 -14.88 27.09 -8.92
N LEU A 131 -16.14 26.63 -8.87
CA LEU A 131 -16.48 25.23 -9.08
C LEU A 131 -16.09 24.77 -10.49
N ASP A 132 -16.43 25.55 -11.52
CA ASP A 132 -16.13 25.19 -12.90
C ASP A 132 -14.61 25.11 -13.16
N ASN A 133 -13.82 25.99 -12.54
CA ASN A 133 -12.36 25.93 -12.61
C ASN A 133 -11.78 24.70 -11.90
N LEU A 134 -12.33 24.30 -10.74
CA LEU A 134 -11.92 23.08 -10.05
C LEU A 134 -12.24 21.84 -10.89
N MET A 135 -13.46 21.78 -11.43
CA MET A 135 -13.90 20.67 -12.28
C MET A 135 -13.02 20.53 -13.53
N ILE A 136 -12.73 21.64 -14.23
CA ILE A 136 -11.90 21.64 -15.44
C ILE A 136 -10.42 21.38 -15.10
N GLY A 137 -9.89 22.06 -14.09
CA GLY A 137 -8.47 22.03 -13.75
C GLY A 137 -7.97 20.66 -13.31
N TYR A 138 -8.86 19.86 -12.71
CA TYR A 138 -8.57 18.50 -12.25
C TYR A 138 -9.36 17.44 -13.03
N GLU A 139 -9.87 17.77 -14.21
CA GLU A 139 -10.55 16.82 -15.12
C GLU A 139 -11.68 16.01 -14.48
N PHE A 140 -12.41 16.60 -13.53
CA PHE A 140 -13.55 15.95 -12.90
C PHE A 140 -14.77 15.92 -13.81
N SER A 141 -15.56 14.87 -13.65
CA SER A 141 -16.87 14.72 -14.27
C SER A 141 -17.86 14.13 -13.27
N ILE A 142 -19.14 14.50 -13.38
CA ILE A 142 -20.19 13.95 -12.52
C ILE A 142 -20.50 12.52 -12.98
N THR A 143 -20.37 11.56 -12.08
CA THR A 143 -20.63 10.14 -12.36
C THR A 143 -21.91 9.63 -11.72
N SER A 144 -22.35 10.26 -10.63
CA SER A 144 -23.61 9.93 -9.97
C SER A 144 -24.18 11.12 -9.21
N ASP A 145 -25.50 11.15 -9.05
CA ASP A 145 -26.18 12.03 -8.10
C ASP A 145 -27.29 11.28 -7.36
N ALA A 146 -27.45 11.61 -6.07
CA ALA A 146 -28.50 11.06 -5.22
C ALA A 146 -29.22 12.21 -4.49
N PRO A 147 -30.46 12.56 -4.88
CA PRO A 147 -31.24 13.58 -4.21
C PRO A 147 -31.71 13.11 -2.84
N LEU A 148 -31.50 13.95 -1.82
CA LEU A 148 -32.00 13.79 -0.45
C LEU A 148 -32.90 14.97 -0.08
N THR A 149 -33.45 14.96 1.13
CA THR A 149 -34.51 15.92 1.53
C THR A 149 -34.09 17.38 1.36
N ASN A 150 -32.83 17.74 1.66
CA ASN A 150 -32.36 19.13 1.64
C ASN A 150 -31.10 19.35 0.79
N TYR A 151 -30.54 18.31 0.19
CA TYR A 151 -29.28 18.39 -0.56
C TYR A 151 -29.18 17.23 -1.56
N HIS A 152 -28.24 17.29 -2.49
CA HIS A 152 -27.82 16.19 -3.34
C HIS A 152 -26.45 15.70 -2.90
N TRP A 153 -26.26 14.38 -2.86
CA TRP A 153 -24.91 13.81 -2.92
C TRP A 153 -24.53 13.71 -4.39
N VAL A 154 -23.56 14.51 -4.82
CA VAL A 154 -23.01 14.48 -6.18
C VAL A 154 -21.65 13.83 -6.13
N VAL A 155 -21.44 12.79 -6.93
CA VAL A 155 -20.16 12.08 -7.04
C VAL A 155 -19.45 12.61 -8.28
N ILE A 156 -18.21 13.05 -8.10
CA ILE A 156 -17.34 13.47 -9.18
C ILE A 156 -16.09 12.59 -9.22
N ASP A 157 -15.73 12.15 -10.41
CA ASP A 157 -14.54 11.32 -10.66
C ASP A 157 -13.61 12.04 -11.63
N THR A 158 -12.30 11.95 -11.38
CA THR A 158 -11.25 12.44 -12.28
C THR A 158 -10.56 11.29 -13.02
N ASN A 159 -10.05 11.59 -14.21
CA ASN A 159 -9.17 10.70 -14.94
C ASN A 159 -7.68 10.93 -14.62
N ILE A 160 -7.34 11.90 -13.77
CA ILE A 160 -5.96 12.13 -13.34
C ILE A 160 -5.52 10.97 -12.43
N PRO A 161 -4.50 10.18 -12.82
CA PRO A 161 -4.05 9.05 -12.03
C PRO A 161 -3.55 9.48 -10.66
N ALA A 162 -4.01 8.79 -9.61
CA ALA A 162 -3.61 9.00 -8.22
C ALA A 162 -3.66 10.47 -7.75
N LEU A 163 -4.63 11.25 -8.24
CA LEU A 163 -4.87 12.61 -7.76
C LEU A 163 -5.09 12.58 -6.23
N ASN A 164 -4.35 13.41 -5.49
CA ASN A 164 -4.48 13.54 -4.04
C ASN A 164 -5.75 14.32 -3.71
N THR A 165 -6.91 13.65 -3.74
CA THR A 165 -8.23 14.28 -3.55
C THR A 165 -8.43 14.95 -2.19
N PRO A 166 -7.82 14.49 -1.07
CA PRO A 166 -7.85 15.22 0.20
C PRO A 166 -7.37 16.67 0.09
N ALA A 167 -6.35 16.94 -0.72
CA ALA A 167 -5.80 18.29 -0.90
C ALA A 167 -6.79 19.28 -1.55
N LEU A 168 -7.88 18.79 -2.16
CA LEU A 168 -8.90 19.62 -2.81
C LEU A 168 -10.15 19.85 -1.97
N VAL A 169 -10.26 19.18 -0.82
CA VAL A 169 -11.48 19.22 0.01
C VAL A 169 -11.82 20.66 0.41
N ASP A 170 -10.84 21.41 0.90
CA ASP A 170 -11.03 22.79 1.34
C ASP A 170 -11.40 23.72 0.17
N ASP A 171 -10.82 23.51 -1.01
CA ASP A 171 -11.11 24.31 -2.20
C ASP A 171 -12.56 24.14 -2.66
N PHE A 172 -13.08 22.91 -2.68
CA PHE A 172 -14.48 22.66 -2.99
C PHE A 172 -15.41 23.21 -1.90
N LEU A 173 -15.01 23.14 -0.61
CA LEU A 173 -15.78 23.72 0.50
C LEU A 173 -15.88 25.26 0.43
N MET A 174 -15.01 25.95 -0.30
CA MET A 174 -15.12 27.40 -0.51
C MET A 174 -16.24 27.79 -1.49
N VAL A 175 -16.77 26.85 -2.27
CA VAL A 175 -17.86 27.10 -3.21
C VAL A 175 -19.17 27.26 -2.42
N SER A 176 -19.86 28.39 -2.63
CA SER A 176 -21.16 28.61 -2.00
C SER A 176 -22.14 27.48 -2.34
N ASP A 177 -22.97 27.11 -1.37
CA ASP A 177 -23.99 26.05 -1.48
C ASP A 177 -23.44 24.61 -1.50
N ILE A 178 -22.11 24.42 -1.49
CA ILE A 178 -21.50 23.14 -1.10
C ILE A 178 -21.43 23.10 0.44
N LEU A 179 -22.19 22.18 1.03
CA LEU A 179 -22.37 22.05 2.47
C LEU A 179 -21.35 21.09 3.11
N GLY A 180 -20.74 20.23 2.31
CA GLY A 180 -19.83 19.19 2.74
C GLY A 180 -19.10 18.57 1.55
N VAL A 181 -17.88 18.12 1.78
CA VAL A 181 -17.02 17.50 0.78
C VAL A 181 -16.30 16.32 1.45
N GLU A 182 -16.27 15.18 0.78
CA GLU A 182 -15.55 13.99 1.22
C GLU A 182 -14.72 13.44 0.07
N ALA A 183 -13.41 13.32 0.27
CA ALA A 183 -12.56 12.54 -0.61
C ALA A 183 -12.86 11.06 -0.36
N SER A 184 -13.15 10.30 -1.42
CA SER A 184 -13.47 8.88 -1.26
C SER A 184 -12.19 8.05 -1.15
N PRO A 185 -12.12 7.10 -0.20
CA PRO A 185 -11.11 6.07 -0.23
C PRO A 185 -11.37 5.09 -1.38
N ALA A 186 -10.33 4.37 -1.78
CA ALA A 186 -10.40 3.24 -2.69
C ALA A 186 -11.43 2.21 -2.22
N GLY A 187 -12.26 1.74 -3.14
CA GLY A 187 -13.29 0.75 -2.86
C GLY A 187 -12.78 -0.70 -2.92
N VAL A 188 -13.70 -1.62 -2.64
CA VAL A 188 -13.42 -3.06 -2.71
C VAL A 188 -13.18 -3.54 -4.15
N ALA A 189 -13.60 -2.78 -5.16
CA ALA A 189 -13.35 -3.13 -6.55
C ALA A 189 -11.85 -3.00 -6.88
N GLU A 190 -11.21 -1.98 -6.34
CA GLU A 190 -9.79 -1.65 -6.48
C GLU A 190 -8.90 -2.65 -5.74
N ARG A 191 -9.43 -3.29 -4.69
CA ARG A 191 -8.76 -4.37 -3.98
C ARG A 191 -8.40 -5.52 -4.92
N LEU A 192 -9.31 -5.91 -5.81
CA LEU A 192 -9.16 -7.08 -6.67
C LEU A 192 -8.35 -6.74 -7.93
N ASN A 193 -7.05 -6.52 -7.75
CA ASN A 193 -6.13 -6.02 -8.79
C ASN A 193 -5.21 -7.10 -9.40
N TYR A 194 -5.35 -8.39 -9.06
CA TYR A 194 -4.48 -9.42 -9.62
C TYR A 194 -4.79 -9.72 -11.09
N THR A 195 -3.80 -9.53 -11.96
CA THR A 195 -3.92 -9.79 -13.41
C THR A 195 -2.94 -10.83 -13.94
N GLY A 196 -2.09 -11.39 -13.07
CA GLY A 196 -1.10 -12.40 -13.44
C GLY A 196 -1.71 -13.75 -13.85
N ILE A 197 -0.83 -14.72 -14.09
CA ILE A 197 -1.24 -16.09 -14.40
C ILE A 197 -2.06 -16.69 -13.24
N PRO A 198 -3.04 -17.57 -13.50
CA PRO A 198 -3.78 -18.22 -12.42
C PRO A 198 -2.85 -18.87 -11.40
N TYR A 199 -2.96 -18.45 -10.13
CA TYR A 199 -2.13 -18.94 -9.03
C TYR A 199 -3.01 -19.21 -7.82
N VAL A 200 -2.76 -20.35 -7.16
CA VAL A 200 -3.55 -20.81 -6.02
C VAL A 200 -2.69 -20.76 -4.77
N LEU A 201 -3.16 -20.05 -3.76
CA LEU A 201 -2.57 -19.98 -2.43
C LEU A 201 -3.59 -20.52 -1.42
N ASN A 202 -3.20 -21.56 -0.66
CA ASN A 202 -4.03 -22.23 0.35
C ASN A 202 -5.40 -22.70 -0.17
N GLY A 203 -5.45 -23.16 -1.42
CA GLY A 203 -6.67 -23.67 -2.05
C GLY A 203 -7.61 -22.61 -2.61
N TRP A 204 -7.21 -21.32 -2.59
CA TRP A 204 -7.94 -20.20 -3.15
C TRP A 204 -7.14 -19.54 -4.25
N ASP A 205 -7.83 -19.10 -5.30
CA ASP A 205 -7.21 -18.27 -6.34
C ASP A 205 -6.73 -16.95 -5.72
N VAL A 206 -5.53 -16.52 -6.10
CA VAL A 206 -5.05 -15.17 -5.81
C VAL A 206 -5.94 -14.18 -6.55
N ALA A 207 -6.39 -13.16 -5.82
CA ALA A 207 -7.33 -12.16 -6.33
C ALA A 207 -6.81 -10.73 -6.16
N ALA A 208 -5.77 -10.53 -5.35
CA ALA A 208 -5.19 -9.22 -5.12
C ALA A 208 -3.67 -9.30 -4.94
N THR A 209 -3.01 -8.19 -5.21
CA THR A 209 -1.58 -7.99 -5.03
C THR A 209 -1.29 -6.65 -4.42
N ASP A 210 -0.14 -6.54 -3.78
CA ASP A 210 0.39 -5.25 -3.34
C ASP A 210 1.93 -5.21 -3.40
N ILE A 211 2.47 -4.01 -3.48
CA ILE A 211 3.88 -3.71 -3.29
C ILE A 211 3.99 -2.73 -2.13
N THR A 212 4.84 -3.03 -1.16
CA THR A 212 5.07 -2.15 0.00
C THR A 212 6.54 -1.81 0.13
N PHE A 213 6.81 -0.62 0.66
CA PHE A 213 8.15 -0.11 0.96
C PHE A 213 8.24 0.18 2.46
N ASP A 214 9.26 -0.37 3.11
CA ASP A 214 9.67 0.00 4.48
C ASP A 214 11.16 0.32 4.46
N GLY A 215 11.48 1.60 4.28
CA GLY A 215 12.84 2.07 4.05
C GLY A 215 13.47 1.45 2.81
N SER A 216 14.42 0.54 3.01
CA SER A 216 15.11 -0.20 1.94
C SER A 216 14.43 -1.53 1.59
N LEU A 217 13.50 -2.02 2.43
CA LEU A 217 12.79 -3.26 2.17
C LEU A 217 11.64 -3.03 1.20
N VAL A 218 11.59 -3.82 0.13
CA VAL A 218 10.52 -3.82 -0.87
C VAL A 218 9.86 -5.19 -0.86
N CYS A 219 8.56 -5.26 -0.56
CA CYS A 219 7.82 -6.52 -0.47
C CYS A 219 6.71 -6.59 -1.51
N PHE A 220 6.74 -7.64 -2.33
CA PHE A 220 5.73 -7.97 -3.34
C PHE A 220 4.81 -9.05 -2.80
N SER A 221 3.53 -8.77 -2.65
CA SER A 221 2.58 -9.63 -1.95
C SER A 221 1.47 -10.12 -2.88
N LEU A 222 1.15 -11.40 -2.77
CA LEU A 222 -0.03 -12.04 -3.34
C LEU A 222 -1.04 -12.28 -2.23
N TYR A 223 -2.33 -12.08 -2.50
CA TYR A 223 -3.41 -12.31 -1.54
C TYR A 223 -4.50 -13.22 -2.10
N SER A 224 -4.98 -14.17 -1.29
CA SER A 224 -6.06 -15.09 -1.64
C SER A 224 -7.04 -15.31 -0.47
N GLY A 225 -8.07 -16.13 -0.69
CA GLY A 225 -9.14 -16.40 0.27
C GLY A 225 -10.36 -15.52 0.03
N ASP A 226 -11.07 -15.13 1.09
CA ASP A 226 -12.18 -14.18 1.00
C ASP A 226 -11.65 -12.75 0.90
N CYS A 227 -11.27 -12.35 -0.30
CA CYS A 227 -10.78 -11.01 -0.54
C CYS A 227 -11.86 -9.92 -0.43
N PHE A 228 -13.16 -10.24 -0.46
CA PHE A 228 -14.19 -9.25 -0.13
C PHE A 228 -14.20 -8.93 1.37
N ALA A 229 -13.81 -9.90 2.21
CA ALA A 229 -13.66 -9.73 3.65
C ALA A 229 -12.23 -9.37 4.13
N GLY A 230 -11.32 -9.01 3.20
CA GLY A 230 -9.97 -8.52 3.52
C GLY A 230 -8.80 -9.44 3.17
N CYS A 231 -9.07 -10.54 2.46
CA CYS A 231 -8.12 -11.59 2.06
C CYS A 231 -7.54 -12.35 3.27
N LEU A 232 -7.73 -13.67 3.29
CA LEU A 232 -7.36 -14.49 4.45
C LEU A 232 -5.90 -14.94 4.42
N TYR A 233 -5.34 -15.10 3.23
CA TYR A 233 -4.01 -15.64 3.03
C TYR A 233 -3.17 -14.67 2.22
N SER A 234 -1.87 -14.63 2.51
CA SER A 234 -0.91 -13.84 1.77
C SER A 234 0.39 -14.60 1.58
N LYS A 235 1.10 -14.28 0.50
CA LYS A 235 2.47 -14.72 0.26
C LYS A 235 3.29 -13.54 -0.24
N SER A 236 4.35 -13.20 0.47
CA SER A 236 5.20 -12.06 0.15
C SER A 236 6.60 -12.47 -0.25
N PHE A 237 7.16 -11.74 -1.21
CA PHE A 237 8.54 -11.83 -1.66
C PHE A 237 9.20 -10.50 -1.36
N CYS A 238 10.13 -10.50 -0.43
CA CYS A 238 10.79 -9.27 0.01
C CYS A 238 12.24 -9.21 -0.48
N VAL A 239 12.67 -8.02 -0.84
CA VAL A 239 13.99 -7.73 -1.38
C VAL A 239 14.49 -6.45 -0.73
N ASN A 240 15.76 -6.43 -0.31
CA ASN A 240 16.37 -5.22 0.20
C ASN A 240 17.05 -4.46 -0.94
N VAL A 241 16.74 -3.16 -1.08
CA VAL A 241 17.32 -2.28 -2.09
C VAL A 241 17.95 -1.07 -1.41
N SER A 242 19.27 -0.95 -1.51
CA SER A 242 20.01 0.18 -0.93
C SER A 242 19.72 1.50 -1.66
N GLU A 243 20.16 2.62 -1.08
CA GLU A 243 20.09 3.94 -1.76
C GLU A 243 20.93 4.00 -3.04
N ASP A 244 21.98 3.17 -3.13
CA ASP A 244 22.81 3.01 -4.32
C ASP A 244 22.26 1.92 -5.28
N CYS A 245 21.04 1.44 -5.04
CA CYS A 245 20.34 0.42 -5.82
C CYS A 245 21.04 -0.94 -5.90
N GLU A 246 21.81 -1.27 -4.87
CA GLU A 246 22.27 -2.64 -4.68
C GLU A 246 21.11 -3.50 -4.15
N VAL A 247 20.93 -4.66 -4.77
CA VAL A 247 19.81 -5.56 -4.50
C VAL A 247 20.30 -6.78 -3.74
N GLU A 248 19.79 -6.97 -2.53
CA GLU A 248 20.04 -8.14 -1.70
C GLU A 248 18.76 -8.95 -1.53
N PHE A 249 18.79 -10.19 -2.01
CA PHE A 249 17.71 -11.15 -1.79
C PHE A 249 17.94 -11.90 -0.49
N PHE A 250 16.86 -12.10 0.27
CA PHE A 250 16.90 -13.02 1.41
C PHE A 250 16.99 -14.45 0.86
N LEU A 251 18.19 -15.02 0.83
CA LEU A 251 18.42 -16.43 0.51
C LEU A 251 17.97 -17.30 1.69
N GLY A 252 16.66 -17.40 1.88
CA GLY A 252 16.02 -18.25 2.87
C GLY A 252 14.61 -18.58 2.43
N ASN A 253 14.37 -19.86 2.11
CA ASN A 253 13.01 -20.40 1.90
C ASN A 253 12.24 -20.44 3.23
N GLU A 254 11.91 -19.28 3.78
CA GLU A 254 10.88 -19.18 4.79
C GLU A 254 9.77 -18.33 4.19
N GLU A 255 8.68 -18.99 3.83
CA GLU A 255 7.41 -18.33 3.55
C GLU A 255 7.11 -17.40 4.73
N HIS A 256 7.26 -16.09 4.53
CA HIS A 256 6.90 -15.08 5.51
C HIS A 256 5.37 -15.01 5.62
N ILE A 257 4.78 -16.02 6.27
CA ILE A 257 3.42 -15.99 6.83
C ILE A 257 3.46 -15.35 8.24
N PHE A 258 4.66 -14.94 8.71
CA PHE A 258 4.98 -14.87 10.12
C PHE A 258 5.13 -13.47 10.75
N ASP A 259 4.92 -12.40 9.98
CA ASP A 259 5.13 -11.04 10.49
C ASP A 259 4.03 -10.58 11.48
N ASN A 260 3.00 -11.40 11.71
CA ASN A 260 1.88 -11.09 12.61
C ASN A 260 1.85 -11.89 13.93
N VAL A 261 2.97 -12.47 14.37
CA VAL A 261 3.08 -13.07 15.71
C VAL A 261 3.90 -12.15 16.61
N LEU A 262 3.31 -11.66 17.70
CA LEU A 262 3.99 -10.84 18.70
C LEU A 262 3.86 -11.48 20.07
N ILE A 263 4.96 -11.53 20.82
CA ILE A 263 4.96 -11.93 22.23
C ILE A 263 5.51 -10.81 23.11
N TYR A 264 4.79 -10.47 24.18
CA TYR A 264 5.19 -9.39 25.07
C TYR A 264 4.62 -9.57 26.48
N PRO A 265 5.27 -9.04 27.54
CA PRO A 265 6.56 -8.36 27.49
C PRO A 265 7.72 -9.35 27.31
N ASN A 266 8.80 -8.88 26.69
CA ASN A 266 10.09 -9.58 26.64
C ASN A 266 11.18 -8.58 27.05
N PRO A 267 11.84 -8.74 28.22
CA PRO A 267 11.77 -9.89 29.13
C PRO A 267 10.44 -10.05 29.88
N ALA A 268 10.04 -11.30 30.12
CA ALA A 268 8.81 -11.70 30.82
C ALA A 268 9.09 -12.02 32.30
N ARG A 269 8.16 -11.65 33.19
CA ARG A 269 8.21 -12.03 34.62
C ARG A 269 7.31 -13.21 34.91
N ASP A 270 6.00 -13.01 34.89
CA ASP A 270 5.03 -14.06 35.26
C ASP A 270 4.16 -14.50 34.08
N ILE A 271 3.96 -13.61 33.11
CA ILE A 271 3.07 -13.82 31.97
C ILE A 271 3.72 -13.32 30.67
N ILE A 272 3.30 -13.93 29.57
CA ILE A 272 3.53 -13.49 28.19
C ILE A 272 2.17 -13.39 27.53
N ASN A 273 1.86 -12.24 26.93
CA ASN A 273 0.74 -12.09 26.03
C ASN A 273 1.18 -12.45 24.62
N THR A 274 0.29 -13.11 23.88
CA THR A 274 0.49 -13.44 22.48
C THR A 274 -0.53 -12.67 21.66
N GLN A 275 -0.07 -12.08 20.56
CA GLN A 275 -0.92 -11.54 19.52
C GLN A 275 -0.57 -12.29 18.25
N VAL A 276 -1.46 -13.19 17.85
CA VAL A 276 -1.32 -14.03 16.66
C VAL A 276 -2.59 -13.89 15.82
N MET A 277 -2.48 -14.11 14.51
CA MET A 277 -3.65 -14.08 13.64
C MET A 277 -4.67 -15.15 14.08
N PRO A 278 -5.92 -14.77 14.39
CA PRO A 278 -6.97 -15.73 14.74
C PRO A 278 -7.16 -16.75 13.61
N ASN A 279 -7.34 -18.03 13.97
CA ASN A 279 -7.58 -19.16 13.05
C ASN A 279 -6.39 -19.61 12.16
N VAL A 280 -5.22 -18.97 12.30
CA VAL A 280 -3.99 -19.40 11.60
C VAL A 280 -3.17 -20.35 12.46
N PHE A 281 -2.88 -19.94 13.71
CA PHE A 281 -2.19 -20.75 14.70
C PHE A 281 -3.17 -21.48 15.59
N HIS A 282 -2.90 -22.76 15.87
CA HIS A 282 -3.77 -23.60 16.67
C HIS A 282 -3.11 -24.08 17.96
N THR A 283 -1.80 -24.37 17.93
CA THR A 283 -1.06 -24.89 19.08
C THR A 283 0.18 -24.04 19.36
N TYR A 284 0.70 -24.15 20.59
CA TYR A 284 2.01 -23.62 20.91
C TYR A 284 2.77 -24.52 21.88
N SER A 285 4.09 -24.51 21.74
CA SER A 285 5.02 -25.25 22.58
C SER A 285 6.12 -24.32 23.07
N ILE A 286 6.58 -24.49 24.31
CA ILE A 286 7.72 -23.75 24.86
C ILE A 286 8.88 -24.71 25.06
N TYR A 287 10.07 -24.27 24.66
CA TYR A 287 11.32 -25.00 24.73
C TYR A 287 12.33 -24.27 25.62
N ASN A 288 13.11 -25.03 26.37
CA ASN A 288 14.33 -24.50 26.99
C ASN A 288 15.47 -24.41 25.96
N ILE A 289 16.59 -23.81 26.36
CA ILE A 289 17.79 -23.67 25.50
C ILE A 289 18.39 -25.01 25.05
N GLY A 290 18.10 -26.11 25.76
CA GLY A 290 18.50 -27.46 25.38
C GLY A 290 17.56 -28.14 24.39
N GLY A 291 16.52 -27.45 23.92
CA GLY A 291 15.51 -27.99 22.99
C GLY A 291 14.48 -28.91 23.65
N GLN A 292 14.42 -28.97 24.97
CA GLN A 292 13.41 -29.77 25.67
C GLN A 292 12.10 -29.00 25.76
N ILE A 293 10.99 -29.66 25.40
CA ILE A 293 9.63 -29.15 25.59
C ILE A 293 9.34 -29.07 27.10
N ILE A 294 9.00 -27.88 27.57
CA ILE A 294 8.68 -27.58 28.97
C ILE A 294 7.21 -27.17 29.15
N HIS A 295 6.56 -26.76 28.07
CA HIS A 295 5.12 -26.55 28.02
C HIS A 295 4.62 -26.89 26.62
N ASP A 296 3.42 -27.45 26.53
CA ASP A 296 2.75 -27.77 25.28
C ASP A 296 1.26 -27.54 25.46
N SER A 297 0.62 -26.95 24.45
CA SER A 297 -0.78 -26.58 24.49
C SER A 297 -1.42 -26.75 23.12
N GLU A 298 -2.53 -27.48 23.10
CA GLU A 298 -3.31 -27.74 21.90
C GLU A 298 -4.20 -26.56 21.47
N GLU A 299 -4.20 -25.46 22.23
CA GLU A 299 -4.97 -24.25 21.94
C GLU A 299 -4.11 -23.00 22.12
N ILE A 300 -4.24 -22.04 21.20
CA ILE A 300 -3.62 -20.72 21.36
C ILE A 300 -4.29 -19.96 22.50
N SER A 301 -3.48 -19.54 23.47
CA SER A 301 -3.89 -18.62 24.52
C SER A 301 -3.32 -17.23 24.28
N THR A 302 -4.16 -16.20 24.40
CA THR A 302 -3.75 -14.79 24.39
C THR A 302 -2.87 -14.42 25.57
N THR A 303 -2.88 -15.24 26.64
CA THR A 303 -2.02 -15.07 27.81
C THR A 303 -1.46 -16.40 28.28
N ILE A 304 -0.14 -16.48 28.37
CA ILE A 304 0.62 -17.67 28.77
C ILE A 304 1.28 -17.38 30.11
N ASN A 305 1.04 -18.24 31.11
CA ASN A 305 1.68 -18.13 32.41
C ASN A 305 3.06 -18.82 32.39
N VAL A 306 4.10 -18.03 32.65
CA VAL A 306 5.51 -18.48 32.70
C VAL A 306 6.14 -18.30 34.08
N SER A 307 5.34 -17.99 35.12
CA SER A 307 5.84 -17.72 36.48
C SER A 307 6.62 -18.89 37.11
N SER A 308 6.32 -20.12 36.71
CA SER A 308 6.99 -21.34 37.18
C SER A 308 8.34 -21.59 36.51
N LEU A 309 8.68 -20.87 35.44
CA LEU A 309 9.94 -21.04 34.72
C LEU A 309 11.08 -20.35 35.48
N PRO A 310 12.24 -21.00 35.65
CA PRO A 310 13.46 -20.34 36.12
C PRO A 310 13.87 -19.18 35.21
N SER A 311 14.63 -18.21 35.73
CA SER A 311 15.20 -17.14 34.91
C SER A 311 16.13 -17.72 33.85
N GLY A 312 15.97 -17.31 32.59
CA GLY A 312 16.70 -17.92 31.48
C GLY A 312 16.15 -17.56 30.10
N ILE A 313 16.75 -18.15 29.06
CA ILE A 313 16.32 -17.99 27.67
C ILE A 313 15.42 -19.17 27.29
N TYR A 314 14.31 -18.84 26.63
CA TYR A 314 13.30 -19.78 26.17
C TYR A 314 12.87 -19.45 24.76
N PHE A 315 12.27 -20.45 24.10
CA PHE A 315 11.70 -20.32 22.78
C PHE A 315 10.24 -20.75 22.82
N ILE A 316 9.36 -20.00 22.19
CA ILE A 316 7.97 -20.40 21.94
C ILE A 316 7.81 -20.71 20.46
N GLU A 317 7.31 -21.91 20.16
CA GLU A 317 6.93 -22.34 18.82
C GLU A 317 5.41 -22.27 18.71
N PHE A 318 4.90 -21.59 17.69
CA PHE A 318 3.48 -21.63 17.31
C PHE A 318 3.32 -22.52 16.09
N GLN A 319 2.28 -23.35 16.07
CA GLN A 319 2.01 -24.22 14.93
C GLN A 319 0.67 -23.88 14.27
N THR A 320 0.66 -23.86 12.94
CA THR A 320 -0.57 -23.71 12.15
C THR A 320 -1.32 -25.03 12.03
N THR A 321 -2.60 -24.97 11.62
CA THR A 321 -3.40 -26.17 11.29
C THR A 321 -2.80 -26.99 10.14
N GLU A 322 -2.00 -26.35 9.29
CA GLU A 322 -1.30 -26.95 8.16
C GLU A 322 0.10 -27.48 8.54
N GLY A 323 0.48 -27.36 9.81
CA GLY A 323 1.70 -27.94 10.36
C GLY A 323 2.95 -27.05 10.25
N GLN A 324 2.83 -25.84 9.73
CA GLN A 324 3.92 -24.86 9.70
C GLN A 324 4.25 -24.36 11.11
N LYS A 325 5.52 -24.04 11.37
CA LYS A 325 6.04 -23.69 12.69
C LYS A 325 6.67 -22.31 12.66
N HIS A 326 6.37 -21.50 13.67
CA HIS A 326 6.99 -20.18 13.90
C HIS A 326 7.64 -20.14 15.27
N ILE A 327 8.90 -19.70 15.38
CA ILE A 327 9.65 -19.72 16.64
C ILE A 327 10.06 -18.31 17.06
N GLN A 328 9.76 -17.94 18.31
CA GLN A 328 10.22 -16.68 18.92
C GLN A 328 10.97 -16.89 20.22
N LYS A 329 12.04 -16.11 20.42
CA LYS A 329 12.84 -16.12 21.64
C LYS A 329 12.27 -15.14 22.67
N PHE A 330 12.12 -15.57 23.92
CA PHE A 330 11.89 -14.68 25.05
C PHE A 330 12.85 -14.93 26.22
N ILE A 331 13.01 -13.92 27.07
CA ILE A 331 13.86 -13.96 28.27
C ILE A 331 12.94 -13.96 29.50
N LYS A 332 13.05 -14.97 30.36
CA LYS A 332 12.40 -15.03 31.67
C LYS A 332 13.29 -14.41 32.74
N GLN A 333 12.74 -13.49 33.54
CA GLN A 333 13.41 -12.87 34.69
C GLN A 333 13.05 -13.50 36.01
#